data_AF-A0A1A8NQ84-F1
#
_entry.id   AF-A0A1A8NQ84-F1
#
_cell.length_a   1.000
_cell.length_b   1.000
_cell.length_c   1.000
_cell.angle_alpha   90.00
_cell.angle_beta   90.00
_cell.angle_gamma   90.00
#
_symmetry.space_group_name_H-M   'P 1'
#
loop_
_entity.id
_entity.type
_entity.pdbx_description
1 polymer ?
#
loop_
_entity_poly.entity_id
_entity_poly.type
_entity_poly.pdbx_seq_one_letter_code
_entity_poly.pdbx_strand_id
1 'polypeptide(L)'
;MWRCWLMVLVGAAGVSAQFPRECVTPEGLRSGQCCPSSPGFPNDPCGSSAGRGQCVSVATDARPHGPQYPHDGRDDRERWPIRFFNRTCQCNGNFSGFSCGRCKHGWTGANCDQRIPVVR
;
A
#
# COMPACT_ATOMS: atom_id res chain seq x y z
N MET A 1 21.90 9.45 -30.66
CA MET A 1 22.06 8.33 -29.69
C MET A 1 21.97 8.83 -28.23
N TRP A 2 22.75 9.84 -27.81
CA TRP A 2 22.68 10.44 -26.46
C TRP A 2 21.29 10.98 -26.07
N ARG A 3 20.58 11.65 -26.98
CA ARG A 3 19.25 12.22 -26.73
C ARG A 3 18.18 11.16 -26.41
N CYS A 4 18.26 9.97 -27.02
CA CYS A 4 17.36 8.87 -26.71
C CYS A 4 17.64 8.28 -25.32
N TRP A 5 18.92 8.17 -24.95
CA TRP A 5 19.32 7.75 -23.59
C TRP A 5 18.85 8.73 -22.52
N LEU A 6 19.00 10.04 -22.75
CA LEU A 6 18.46 11.06 -21.85
C LEU A 6 16.94 10.97 -21.72
N MET A 7 16.19 10.76 -22.82
CA MET A 7 14.74 10.61 -22.76
C MET A 7 14.30 9.33 -22.02
N VAL A 8 15.02 8.22 -22.17
CA VAL A 8 14.75 6.98 -21.43
C VAL A 8 15.02 7.15 -19.93
N LEU A 9 16.13 7.80 -19.57
CA LEU A 9 16.49 8.05 -18.17
C LEU A 9 15.52 9.02 -17.48
N VAL A 10 15.07 10.07 -18.18
CA VAL A 10 14.05 11.01 -17.66
C VAL A 10 12.68 10.35 -17.55
N GLY A 11 12.29 9.51 -18.52
CA GLY A 11 11.02 8.78 -18.49
C GLY A 11 10.91 7.79 -17.33
N ALA A 12 12.00 7.08 -17.01
CA ALA A 12 12.01 6.10 -15.92
C ALA A 12 11.86 6.73 -14.52
N ALA A 13 12.27 8.00 -14.35
CA ALA A 13 12.20 8.70 -13.07
C ALA A 13 10.81 9.26 -12.72
N GLY A 14 9.91 9.39 -13.70
CA GLY A 14 8.59 10.01 -13.54
C GLY A 14 7.42 9.05 -13.33
N VAL A 15 7.65 7.74 -13.32
CA VAL A 15 6.55 6.77 -13.25
C VAL A 15 6.08 6.58 -11.81
N SER A 16 4.85 7.01 -11.54
CA SER A 16 4.12 6.65 -10.32
C SER A 16 3.30 5.38 -10.57
N ALA A 17 3.25 4.49 -9.58
CA ALA A 17 2.45 3.28 -9.61
C ALA A 17 1.47 3.26 -8.43
N GLN A 18 0.40 2.48 -8.56
CA GLN A 18 -0.65 2.37 -7.53
C GLN A 18 -0.16 1.61 -6.28
N PHE A 19 0.53 0.49 -6.47
CA PHE A 19 1.06 -0.32 -5.37
C PHE A 19 2.48 0.11 -4.97
N PRO A 20 2.89 -0.09 -3.70
CA PRO A 20 4.26 0.17 -3.28
C PRO A 20 5.25 -0.62 -4.13
N ARG A 21 6.33 0.03 -4.59
CA ARG A 21 7.34 -0.60 -5.47
C ARG A 21 7.90 -1.89 -4.89
N GLU A 22 8.07 -1.94 -3.55
CA GLU A 22 8.55 -3.11 -2.81
C GLU A 22 7.61 -4.33 -2.89
N CYS A 23 6.32 -4.13 -3.18
CA CYS A 23 5.34 -5.21 -3.32
C CYS A 23 5.18 -5.69 -4.77
N VAL A 24 5.57 -4.87 -5.76
CA VAL A 24 5.42 -5.19 -7.19
C VAL A 24 6.69 -5.88 -7.69
N THR A 25 7.00 -7.01 -7.07
CA THR A 25 8.05 -7.96 -7.48
C THR A 25 7.42 -9.29 -7.84
N PRO A 26 8.10 -10.16 -8.62
CA PRO A 26 7.60 -11.51 -8.88
C PRO A 26 7.27 -12.26 -7.58
N GLU A 27 8.10 -12.13 -6.55
CA GLU A 27 7.91 -12.76 -5.24
C GLU A 27 6.70 -12.17 -4.50
N GLY A 28 6.59 -10.84 -4.48
CA GLY A 28 5.47 -10.13 -3.85
C GLY A 28 4.13 -10.51 -4.48
N LEU A 29 4.04 -10.46 -5.81
CA LEU A 29 2.82 -10.82 -6.55
C LEU A 29 2.48 -12.31 -6.42
N ARG A 30 3.46 -13.21 -6.46
CA ARG A 30 3.22 -14.65 -6.28
C ARG A 30 2.77 -15.01 -4.87
N SER A 31 3.31 -14.33 -3.86
CA SER A 31 2.91 -14.56 -2.47
C SER A 31 1.52 -14.02 -2.14
N GLY A 32 1.02 -13.06 -2.93
CA GLY A 32 -0.23 -12.34 -2.64
C GLY A 32 -0.14 -11.47 -1.38
N GLN A 33 1.06 -11.16 -0.89
CA GLN A 33 1.28 -10.38 0.32
C GLN A 33 2.02 -9.07 0.03
N CYS A 34 1.45 -7.95 0.46
CA CYS A 34 2.09 -6.64 0.43
C CYS A 34 2.23 -6.09 1.86
N CYS A 35 3.30 -6.49 2.55
CA CYS A 35 3.60 -6.10 3.92
C CYS A 35 5.08 -5.70 4.10
N PRO A 36 5.49 -4.55 3.52
CA PRO A 36 6.87 -4.08 3.63
C PRO A 36 7.23 -3.66 5.06
N SER A 37 8.53 -3.56 5.31
CA SER A 37 9.05 -3.15 6.61
C SER A 37 8.80 -1.65 6.86
N SER A 38 8.52 -1.28 8.11
CA SER A 38 8.40 0.14 8.47
C SER A 38 9.77 0.82 8.41
N PRO A 39 9.87 2.09 7.97
CA PRO A 39 11.11 2.85 8.05
C PRO A 39 11.67 2.85 9.48
N GLY A 40 12.96 2.58 9.62
CA GLY A 40 13.64 2.45 10.91
C GLY A 40 13.55 1.06 11.57
N PHE A 41 12.77 0.13 11.02
CA PHE A 41 12.60 -1.22 11.55
C PHE A 41 12.87 -2.26 10.44
N PRO A 42 14.15 -2.57 10.15
CA PRO A 42 14.49 -3.53 9.10
C PRO A 42 13.97 -4.92 9.44
N ASN A 43 13.44 -5.63 8.43
CA ASN A 43 12.84 -6.96 8.58
C ASN A 43 11.67 -7.01 9.58
N ASP A 44 10.95 -5.89 9.76
CA ASP A 44 9.77 -5.80 10.61
C ASP A 44 8.53 -5.40 9.79
N PRO A 45 7.85 -6.37 9.16
CA PRO A 45 6.66 -6.14 8.36
C PRO A 45 5.62 -5.31 9.13
N CYS A 46 5.18 -4.21 8.52
CA CYS A 46 4.19 -3.30 9.09
C CYS A 46 4.60 -2.65 10.43
N GLY A 47 5.89 -2.72 10.82
CA GLY A 47 6.37 -2.21 12.10
C GLY A 47 5.79 -2.96 13.31
N SER A 48 5.62 -4.28 13.18
CA SER A 48 4.99 -5.13 14.18
C SER A 48 5.70 -5.15 15.53
N SER A 49 7.04 -5.19 15.52
CA SER A 49 7.85 -5.16 16.74
C SER A 49 7.73 -3.83 17.50
N ALA A 50 7.47 -2.74 16.76
CA ALA A 50 7.24 -1.41 17.30
C ALA A 50 5.77 -1.13 17.66
N GLY A 51 4.88 -2.11 17.51
CA GLY A 51 3.45 -1.95 17.75
C GLY A 51 2.72 -1.04 16.76
N ARG A 52 3.34 -0.71 15.61
CA ARG A 52 2.78 0.21 14.61
C ARG A 52 1.66 -0.42 13.78
N GLY A 53 1.70 -1.72 13.59
CA GLY A 53 0.71 -2.45 12.80
C GLY A 53 1.07 -3.92 12.66
N GLN A 54 0.26 -4.64 11.90
CA GLN A 54 0.45 -6.07 11.64
C GLN A 54 0.09 -6.40 10.20
N CYS A 55 0.75 -7.41 9.65
CA CYS A 55 0.39 -7.97 8.34
C CYS A 55 -0.79 -8.93 8.51
N VAL A 56 -1.96 -8.56 7.97
CA VAL A 56 -3.21 -9.30 8.17
C VAL A 56 -3.91 -9.58 6.83
N SER A 57 -4.87 -10.49 6.83
CA SER A 57 -5.71 -10.73 5.64
C SER A 57 -6.61 -9.53 5.36
N VAL A 58 -6.77 -9.19 4.08
CA VAL A 58 -7.61 -8.07 3.65
C VAL A 58 -9.08 -8.46 3.72
N ALA A 59 -9.87 -7.67 4.44
CA ALA A 59 -11.32 -7.74 4.38
C ALA A 59 -11.83 -6.94 3.17
N THR A 60 -12.62 -7.58 2.31
CA THR A 60 -13.25 -6.93 1.14
C THR A 60 -14.75 -7.08 1.20
N ASP A 61 -15.47 -6.12 0.61
CA ASP A 61 -16.91 -6.22 0.53
C ASP A 61 -17.30 -7.37 -0.42
N ALA A 62 -18.13 -8.28 0.09
CA ALA A 62 -18.60 -9.46 -0.64
C ALA A 62 -20.10 -9.40 -0.94
N ARG A 63 -20.75 -8.26 -0.69
CA ARG A 63 -22.17 -8.09 -0.99
C ARG A 63 -22.36 -8.03 -2.52
N PRO A 64 -23.53 -8.44 -3.01
CA PRO A 64 -23.82 -8.35 -4.44
C PRO A 64 -23.86 -6.87 -4.88
N HIS A 65 -23.28 -6.59 -6.05
CA HIS A 65 -23.47 -5.31 -6.73
C HIS A 65 -24.69 -5.36 -7.67
N GLY A 66 -25.03 -4.22 -8.25
CA GLY A 66 -26.15 -4.12 -9.18
C GLY A 66 -25.91 -4.93 -10.48
N PRO A 67 -26.99 -5.33 -11.18
CA PRO A 67 -26.93 -6.16 -12.38
C PRO A 67 -26.34 -5.44 -13.60
N GLN A 68 -26.00 -4.15 -13.50
CA GLN A 68 -25.40 -3.35 -14.58
C GLN A 68 -24.00 -3.85 -14.96
N TYR A 69 -23.35 -4.59 -14.08
CA TYR A 69 -22.06 -5.23 -14.34
C TYR A 69 -22.24 -6.76 -14.45
N PRO A 70 -22.33 -7.32 -15.67
CA PRO A 70 -22.58 -8.76 -15.88
C PRO A 70 -21.29 -9.57 -16.11
N HIS A 71 -20.14 -9.09 -15.62
CA HIS A 71 -18.82 -9.61 -15.99
C HIS A 71 -18.00 -10.13 -14.81
N ASP A 72 -18.66 -10.61 -13.75
CA ASP A 72 -18.00 -11.18 -12.57
C ASP A 72 -16.90 -12.18 -12.93
N GLY A 73 -15.74 -12.01 -12.30
CA GLY A 73 -14.54 -12.80 -12.52
C GLY A 73 -13.65 -12.31 -13.65
N ARG A 74 -13.94 -11.17 -14.29
CA ARG A 74 -13.18 -10.68 -15.45
C ARG A 74 -12.38 -9.41 -15.19
N ASP A 75 -12.67 -8.68 -14.12
CA ASP A 75 -12.02 -7.40 -13.84
C ASP A 75 -11.22 -7.45 -12.53
N ASP A 76 -9.96 -7.03 -12.59
CA ASP A 76 -9.04 -7.04 -11.45
C ASP A 76 -9.47 -6.10 -10.31
N ARG A 77 -10.42 -5.19 -10.59
CA ARG A 77 -11.00 -4.24 -9.63
C ARG A 77 -12.10 -4.86 -8.77
N GLU A 78 -12.63 -6.01 -9.17
CA GLU A 78 -13.63 -6.73 -8.38
C GLU A 78 -13.06 -7.12 -7.01
N ARG A 79 -13.80 -6.77 -5.95
CA ARG A 79 -13.38 -7.00 -4.56
C ARG A 79 -11.94 -6.51 -4.33
N TRP A 80 -11.60 -5.36 -4.89
CA TRP A 80 -10.28 -4.77 -4.77
C TRP A 80 -9.77 -4.80 -3.32
N PRO A 81 -8.51 -5.22 -3.05
CA PRO A 81 -7.42 -5.51 -3.99
C PRO A 81 -7.10 -7.02 -4.17
N ILE A 82 -8.01 -7.94 -3.83
CA ILE A 82 -7.66 -9.37 -3.62
C ILE A 82 -7.20 -10.12 -4.86
N ARG A 83 -7.36 -9.55 -6.05
CA ARG A 83 -6.82 -10.09 -7.30
C ARG A 83 -5.28 -10.01 -7.34
N PHE A 84 -4.69 -9.09 -6.57
CA PHE A 84 -3.24 -8.92 -6.44
C PHE A 84 -2.73 -9.34 -5.06
N PHE A 85 -3.34 -8.81 -3.99
CA PHE A 85 -2.87 -9.02 -2.63
C PHE A 85 -4.02 -9.37 -1.69
N ASN A 86 -3.93 -10.52 -1.03
CA ASN A 86 -4.88 -10.97 -0.01
C ASN A 86 -4.41 -10.67 1.42
N ARG A 87 -3.16 -10.21 1.60
CA ARG A 87 -2.60 -9.74 2.88
C ARG A 87 -1.94 -8.38 2.75
N THR A 88 -2.26 -7.46 3.66
CA THR A 88 -1.68 -6.11 3.72
C THR A 88 -1.45 -5.65 5.16
N CYS A 89 -0.71 -4.56 5.34
CA CYS A 89 -0.55 -3.93 6.64
C CYS A 89 -1.86 -3.30 7.15
N GLN A 90 -2.25 -3.64 8.37
CA GLN A 90 -3.25 -2.94 9.15
C GLN A 90 -2.54 -2.21 10.29
N CYS A 91 -2.65 -0.88 10.31
CA CYS A 91 -1.95 -0.04 11.27
C CYS A 91 -2.75 0.19 12.54
N ASN A 92 -2.05 0.25 13.67
CA ASN A 92 -2.60 0.47 14.99
C ASN A 92 -2.74 1.97 15.28
N GLY A 93 -3.72 2.34 16.11
CA GLY A 93 -3.86 3.71 16.63
C GLY A 93 -3.86 4.79 15.54
N ASN A 94 -2.95 5.76 15.65
CA ASN A 94 -2.79 6.87 14.70
C ASN A 94 -1.74 6.64 13.60
N PHE A 95 -1.15 5.44 13.54
CA PHE A 95 -0.25 5.08 12.44
C PHE A 95 -1.04 4.81 11.14
N SER A 96 -0.37 4.98 10.01
CA SER A 96 -0.93 4.87 8.66
C SER A 96 0.18 4.64 7.62
N GLY A 97 -0.21 4.53 6.35
CA GLY A 97 0.66 4.26 5.22
C GLY A 97 0.85 2.77 4.96
N PHE A 98 1.41 2.45 3.80
CA PHE A 98 1.51 1.08 3.29
C PHE A 98 2.40 0.14 4.15
N SER A 99 3.28 0.71 4.98
CA SER A 99 4.15 -0.01 5.93
C SER A 99 3.92 0.39 7.39
N CYS A 100 2.84 1.14 7.69
CA CYS A 100 2.59 1.77 9.00
C CYS A 100 3.67 2.76 9.48
N GLY A 101 4.52 3.23 8.57
CA GLY A 101 5.59 4.20 8.82
C GLY A 101 5.17 5.67 8.85
N ARG A 102 3.89 5.99 8.58
CA ARG A 102 3.37 7.36 8.55
C ARG A 102 2.28 7.53 9.60
N CYS A 103 1.79 8.76 9.76
CA CYS A 103 0.65 9.07 10.61
C CYS A 103 -0.62 9.26 9.78
N LYS A 104 -1.77 9.01 10.41
CA LYS A 104 -3.08 9.39 9.87
C LYS A 104 -3.15 10.90 9.61
N HIS A 105 -4.02 11.30 8.69
CA HIS A 105 -4.26 12.72 8.43
C HIS A 105 -4.64 13.44 9.73
N GLY A 106 -4.06 14.62 9.96
CA GLY A 106 -4.24 15.39 11.20
C GLY A 106 -3.29 14.99 12.35
N TRP A 107 -2.40 14.02 12.15
CA TRP A 107 -1.41 13.59 13.14
C TRP A 107 0.02 13.64 12.60
N THR A 108 0.99 13.88 13.49
CA THR A 108 2.43 13.91 13.21
C THR A 108 3.25 13.46 14.42
N GLY A 109 4.56 13.54 14.33
CA GLY A 109 5.51 13.05 15.33
C GLY A 109 5.89 11.59 15.10
N ALA A 110 6.98 11.14 15.72
CA ALA A 110 7.47 9.76 15.56
C ALA A 110 6.43 8.71 15.99
N ASN A 111 5.60 9.04 16.98
CA ASN A 111 4.57 8.17 17.55
C ASN A 111 3.14 8.55 17.13
N CYS A 112 2.97 9.50 16.20
CA CYS A 112 1.65 9.95 15.71
C CYS A 112 0.72 10.46 16.82
N ASP A 113 1.30 11.14 17.81
CA ASP A 113 0.67 11.67 19.03
C ASP A 113 0.50 13.20 19.00
N GLN A 114 1.06 13.88 18.00
CA GLN A 114 0.96 15.33 17.83
C GLN A 114 -0.13 15.67 16.81
N ARG A 115 -1.06 16.56 17.15
CA ARG A 115 -2.10 17.02 16.20
C ARG A 115 -1.57 18.12 15.29
N ILE A 116 -1.95 18.05 14.01
CA ILE A 116 -1.71 19.12 13.04
C ILE A 116 -3.01 19.90 12.82
N PRO A 117 -3.06 21.22 13.08
CA PRO A 117 -4.18 22.05 12.63
C PRO A 117 -4.08 22.23 11.12
N VAL A 118 -5.09 21.75 10.39
CA VAL A 118 -5.18 21.93 8.94
C VAL A 118 -6.34 22.87 8.65
N VAL A 119 -6.03 24.00 7.99
CA VAL A 119 -7.03 24.90 7.39
C VAL A 119 -6.92 24.71 5.88
N ARG A 120 -8.04 24.44 5.21
CA ARG A 120 -8.10 24.25 3.76
C ARG A 120 -8.48 25.54 3.06
#